data_AF-A0A0S2S3D3-F1
#
_entry.id   AF-A0A0S2S3D3-F1
#
_cell.length_a   1.000
_cell.length_b   1.000
_cell.length_c   1.000
_cell.angle_alpha   90.00
_cell.angle_beta   90.00
_cell.angle_gamma   90.00
#
_symmetry.space_group_name_H-M   'P 1'
#
loop_
_entity.id
_entity.type
_entity.pdbx_description
1 polymer ?
#
loop_
_entity_poly.entity_id
_entity_poly.type
_entity_poly.pdbx_seq_one_letter_code
_entity_poly.pdbx_strand_id
1 'polypeptide(L)' 'MLLPDNMHPDDSIYFNGAIVLRELQINPSQGLLDLYQNVKRKKKMSFPVYILCLDWLYLIEIAEINSEGEINLCS' A
#
# COMPACT_ATOMS: atom_id res chain seq x y z
N MET A 1 8.51 12.67 2.85
CA MET A 1 8.11 13.03 4.24
C MET A 1 9.31 12.78 5.15
N LEU A 2 9.68 13.71 6.02
CA LEU A 2 10.69 13.45 7.06
C LEU A 2 9.99 12.72 8.21
N LEU A 3 10.49 11.53 8.57
CA LEU A 3 9.97 10.76 9.70
C LEU A 3 10.69 11.19 10.98
N PRO A 4 10.00 11.24 12.13
CA PRO A 4 10.66 11.47 13.42
C PRO A 4 11.67 10.36 13.72
N ASP A 5 12.83 10.71 14.27
CA ASP A 5 13.92 9.76 14.57
C ASP A 5 13.54 8.64 15.55
N ASN A 6 12.46 8.82 16.32
CA ASN A 6 11.97 7.88 17.32
C ASN A 6 10.66 7.17 16.93
N MET A 7 10.24 7.25 15.65
CA MET A 7 9.04 6.56 15.17
C MET A 7 9.35 5.11 14.82
N HIS A 8 8.60 4.16 15.39
CA HIS A 8 8.74 2.76 15.00
C HIS A 8 8.24 2.57 13.54
N PRO A 9 8.93 1.80 12.68
CA PRO A 9 8.54 1.66 11.27
C PRO A 9 7.10 1.16 11.07
N ASP A 10 6.59 0.35 12.00
CA ASP A 10 5.22 -0.16 11.95
C ASP A 10 4.15 0.91 12.15
N ASP A 11 4.50 2.03 12.77
CA ASP A 11 3.60 3.17 13.00
C ASP A 11 3.65 4.20 11.86
N SER A 12 4.53 4.01 10.88
CA SER A 12 4.72 4.92 9.76
C SER A 12 3.90 4.51 8.54
N ILE A 13 2.99 5.38 8.09
CA ILE A 13 2.28 5.18 6.81
C ILE A 13 3.26 5.16 5.63
N TYR A 14 4.34 5.93 5.68
CA TYR A 14 5.35 5.91 4.62
C TYR A 14 6.01 4.53 4.49
N PHE A 15 6.41 3.92 5.61
CA PHE A 15 7.03 2.60 5.61
C PHE A 15 6.04 1.49 5.24
N ASN A 16 4.83 1.51 5.82
CA ASN A 16 3.79 0.55 5.49
C ASN A 16 3.34 0.68 4.02
N GLY A 17 3.18 1.91 3.53
CA GLY A 17 2.84 2.22 2.13
C GLY A 17 3.90 1.72 1.16
N ALA A 18 5.19 1.82 1.49
CA ALA A 18 6.26 1.25 0.67
C ALA A 18 6.17 -0.29 0.55
N ILE A 19 5.65 -0.98 1.56
CA ILE A 19 5.42 -2.44 1.50
C ILE A 19 4.26 -2.76 0.56
N VAL A 20 3.17 -1.98 0.62
CA VAL A 20 2.03 -2.11 -0.31
C VAL A 20 2.48 -1.83 -1.74
N LEU A 21 3.23 -0.75 -1.95
CA LEU A 21 3.81 -0.37 -3.23
C LEU A 21 4.70 -1.49 -3.80
N ARG A 22 5.52 -2.14 -2.97
CA ARG A 22 6.36 -3.25 -3.42
C ARG A 22 5.52 -4.40 -3.99
N GLU A 23 4.42 -4.77 -3.33
CA GLU A 23 3.55 -5.84 -3.83
C GLU A 23 2.80 -5.42 -5.11
N LEU A 24 2.47 -4.13 -5.25
CA LEU A 24 1.98 -3.57 -6.52
C LEU A 24 3.04 -3.57 -7.61
N GLN A 25 4.31 -3.30 -7.32
CA GLN A 25 5.38 -3.38 -8.32
C GLN A 25 5.61 -4.81 -8.81
N ILE A 26 5.35 -5.82 -7.98
CA ILE A 26 5.43 -7.25 -8.36
C ILE A 26 4.23 -7.66 -9.20
N ASN A 27 3.03 -7.23 -8.81
CA ASN A 27 1.80 -7.45 -9.55
C ASN A 27 1.05 -6.12 -9.76
N PRO A 28 1.29 -5.43 -10.89
CA PRO A 28 0.84 -4.05 -11.13
C PRO A 28 -0.67 -3.81 -11.16
N SER A 29 -1.48 -4.85 -11.29
CA SER A 29 -2.94 -4.79 -11.39
C SER A 29 -3.51 -5.97 -10.62
N GLN A 30 -4.27 -5.71 -9.56
CA GLN A 30 -4.85 -6.77 -8.73
C GLN A 30 -6.00 -6.30 -7.86
N GLY A 31 -6.91 -7.22 -7.51
CA GLY A 31 -8.03 -6.95 -6.64
C GLY A 31 -7.61 -6.48 -5.24
N LEU A 32 -8.44 -5.63 -4.63
CA LEU A 32 -8.21 -5.04 -3.30
C LEU A 32 -7.86 -6.09 -2.22
N LEU A 33 -8.58 -7.21 -2.20
CA LEU A 33 -8.35 -8.28 -1.22
C LEU A 33 -7.14 -9.15 -1.55
N ASP A 34 -6.84 -9.33 -2.84
CA ASP A 34 -5.67 -10.10 -3.28
C ASP A 34 -4.38 -9.35 -2.93
N LEU A 35 -4.34 -8.04 -3.17
CA LEU A 35 -3.23 -7.18 -2.73
C LEU A 35 -3.07 -7.22 -1.20
N TYR A 36 -4.18 -7.13 -0.44
CA TYR A 36 -4.12 -7.25 1.01
C TYR A 36 -3.55 -8.61 1.46
N GLN A 37 -3.99 -9.71 0.86
CA GLN A 37 -3.45 -11.05 1.13
C GLN A 37 -1.96 -11.11 0.84
N ASN A 38 -1.52 -10.56 -0.30
CA ASN A 38 -0.12 -10.53 -0.71
C ASN A 38 0.75 -9.76 0.28
N VAL A 39 0.31 -8.55 0.69
CA VAL A 39 0.95 -7.72 1.72
C VAL A 39 1.00 -8.46 3.07
N LYS A 40 -0.12 -9.06 3.49
CA LYS A 40 -0.25 -9.74 4.79
C LYS A 40 0.69 -10.94 4.94
N ARG A 41 1.03 -11.62 3.83
CA ARG A 41 2.03 -12.71 3.83
C ARG A 41 3.45 -12.22 4.10
N LYS A 42 3.76 -10.95 3.78
CA LYS A 42 5.10 -10.35 3.99
C LYS A 42 5.22 -9.63 5.32
N LYS A 43 4.13 -9.01 5.78
CA LYS A 43 4.07 -8.26 7.03
C LYS A 43 2.71 -8.45 7.70
N LYS A 44 2.70 -8.58 9.03
CA LYS A 44 1.47 -8.51 9.82
C LYS A 44 0.91 -7.08 9.80
N MET A 45 0.22 -6.73 8.73
CA MET A 45 -0.50 -5.47 8.57
C MET A 45 -1.98 -5.71 8.86
N SER A 46 -2.60 -4.80 9.62
CA SER A 46 -4.04 -4.81 9.81
C SER A 46 -4.75 -4.25 8.57
N PHE A 47 -5.99 -4.67 8.35
CA PHE A 47 -6.77 -4.16 7.21
C PHE A 47 -6.95 -2.62 7.25
N PRO A 48 -7.21 -1.97 8.40
CA PRO A 48 -7.29 -0.51 8.44
C PRO A 48 -5.99 0.20 8.03
N VAL A 49 -4.83 -0.30 8.46
CA VAL A 49 -3.53 0.28 8.07
C VAL A 49 -3.29 0.10 6.57
N TYR A 50 -3.70 -1.05 6.02
CA TYR A 50 -3.65 -1.30 4.58
C TYR A 50 -4.50 -0.31 3.78
N ILE A 51 -5.74 -0.05 4.19
CA ILE A 51 -6.60 0.95 3.55
C ILE A 51 -5.96 2.35 3.62
N LEU A 52 -5.44 2.75 4.79
CA LEU A 52 -4.73 4.03 4.93
C LEU A 52 -3.50 4.14 4.01
N CYS A 53 -2.82 3.03 3.75
CA CYS A 53 -1.71 3.01 2.79
C CYS A 53 -2.20 3.22 1.36
N LEU A 54 -3.33 2.62 0.96
CA LEU A 54 -3.91 2.84 -0.36
C LEU A 54 -4.41 4.27 -0.55
N ASP A 55 -5.10 4.83 0.46
CA ASP A 55 -5.51 6.23 0.45
C ASP A 55 -4.30 7.14 0.24
N TRP A 56 -3.21 6.87 0.96
CA TRP A 56 -1.98 7.64 0.82
C TRP A 56 -1.34 7.48 -0.56
N LEU A 57 -1.24 6.26 -1.11
CA LEU A 57 -0.69 6.02 -2.45
C LEU A 57 -1.53 6.67 -3.56
N TYR A 58 -2.85 6.71 -3.39
CA TYR A 58 -3.76 7.42 -4.29
C TYR A 58 -3.54 8.94 -4.25
N LEU A 59 -3.45 9.52 -3.05
CA LEU A 59 -3.24 10.96 -2.88
C LEU A 59 -1.92 11.47 -3.47
N ILE A 60 -0.93 10.60 -3.62
CA ILE A 60 0.37 10.93 -4.22
C ILE A 60 0.52 10.40 -5.65
N GLU A 61 -0.59 10.00 -6.27
CA GLU A 61 -0.66 9.59 -7.69
C GLU A 61 0.24 8.39 -8.03
N ILE A 62 0.43 7.47 -7.08
CA ILE A 62 1.22 6.24 -7.29
C ILE A 62 0.32 5.05 -7.60
N ALA A 63 -0.90 5.01 -7.06
CA ALA A 63 -1.84 3.93 -7.32
C ALA A 63 -3.25 4.46 -7.55
N GLU A 64 -4.00 3.82 -8.43
CA GLU A 64 -5.38 4.19 -8.76
C GLU A 64 -6.30 2.97 -8.80
N ILE A 65 -7.62 3.21 -8.78
CA ILE A 65 -8.61 2.17 -9.04
C ILE A 65 -9.02 2.25 -10.50
N ASN A 66 -8.82 1.16 -11.23
CA ASN A 66 -9.20 1.11 -12.64
C ASN A 66 -10.72 0.86 -12.81
N SER A 67 -11.21 0.87 -14.06
CA SER A 67 -12.63 0.64 -14.36
C SER A 67 -13.16 -0.75 -13.97
N GLU A 68 -12.27 -1.71 -13.74
CA GLU A 68 -12.59 -3.09 -13.33
C GLU A 68 -12.59 -3.24 -11.79
N GLY A 69 -12.25 -2.19 -11.05
CA GLY A 69 -12.19 -2.19 -9.59
C GLY A 69 -10.88 -2.76 -9.03
N GLU A 70 -9.85 -2.93 -9.86
CA GLU A 70 -8.53 -3.35 -9.40
C GLU A 70 -7.66 -2.15 -9.00
N ILE A 71 -6.72 -2.40 -8.09
CA ILE A 71 -5.69 -1.42 -7.73
C ILE A 71 -4.55 -1.53 -8.73
N ASN A 72 -4.30 -0.43 -9.44
CA ASN A 72 -3.27 -0.33 -10.46
C ASN A 72 -2.12 0.57 -10.01
N LEU A 73 -0.89 0.17 -10.34
CA LEU A 73 0.27 1.06 -10.28
C LEU A 73 0.17 2.09 -11.40
N CYS A 74 0.23 3.38 -11.05
CA CYS A 74 0.25 4.47 -12.03
C CYS A 74 1.57 4.44 -12.85
N SER A 75 1.50 4.88 -14.11
CA SER A 75 2.63 4.90 -15.06
C SER A 75 3.41 6.20 -15.02
#